data_AF-A0A0S9F7G9-F1
#
_entry.id   AF-A0A0S9F7G9-F1
#
_cell.length_a   1.000
_cell.length_b   1.000
_cell.length_c   1.000
_cell.angle_alpha   90.00
_cell.angle_beta   90.00
_cell.angle_gamma   90.00
#
_symmetry.space_group_name_H-M   'P 1'
#
loop_
_entity.id
_entity.type
_entity.pdbx_description
1 polymer ?
#
loop_
_entity_poly.entity_id
_entity_poly.type
_entity_poly.pdbx_seq_one_letter_code
_entity_poly.pdbx_strand_id
1 'polypeptide(L)'
;MDAVKDFFSSIREYVRDKTANPFWGAYVLAWVAVNFRLIVVLLASGEAAQKIAYIDDTLYPSLTVWLVRFWLGPMALAAFFVVASPFLQRWVTTFTRARDAETIRQLLRIEEQEPLTKEQADRLRKQLHDERARRMAEVDELKAENDELRQQLDSVARAQTLQKDEPDKGVVERTDTSPSSNQDSFKFRESDFISVPQRTMLKIVERGLRRKEAEALYVVRNKSLPRAAWAAELALKEHHEENVLLERLKGLELVEENPSPSGRGLSFIRITSAGSQALEAMAMRGFIGAA
;
A
#
# COMPACT_ATOMS: atom_id res chain seq x y z
N MET A 1 31.10 -14.87 17.08
CA MET A 1 30.15 -14.99 15.95
C MET A 1 29.80 -13.61 15.36
N ASP A 2 30.05 -12.52 16.08
CA ASP A 2 29.63 -11.17 15.71
C ASP A 2 30.43 -10.58 14.55
N ALA A 3 31.75 -10.74 14.53
CA ALA A 3 32.60 -10.27 13.42
C ALA A 3 32.19 -10.81 12.03
N VAL A 4 31.68 -12.05 11.96
CA VAL A 4 31.21 -12.64 10.70
C VAL A 4 29.89 -11.98 10.28
N LYS A 5 28.99 -11.75 11.23
CA LYS A 5 27.69 -11.09 11.00
C LYS A 5 27.88 -9.63 10.58
N ASP A 6 28.83 -8.94 11.19
CA ASP A 6 29.19 -7.55 10.87
C ASP A 6 29.84 -7.44 9.49
N PHE A 7 30.65 -8.43 9.10
CA PHE A 7 31.20 -8.51 7.74
C PHE A 7 30.09 -8.70 6.69
N PHE A 8 29.13 -9.59 6.95
CA PHE A 8 28.00 -9.81 6.03
C PHE A 8 27.03 -8.63 5.96
N SER A 9 26.78 -7.91 7.06
CA SER A 9 25.95 -6.69 7.05
C SER A 9 26.63 -5.55 6.28
N SER A 10 27.95 -5.38 6.47
CA SER A 10 28.76 -4.42 5.72
C SER A 10 28.74 -4.68 4.22
N ILE A 11 28.88 -5.95 3.80
CA ILE A 11 28.77 -6.35 2.40
C ILE A 11 27.37 -6.07 1.87
N ARG A 12 26.32 -6.38 2.64
CA ARG A 12 24.94 -6.16 2.23
C ARG A 12 24.64 -4.68 2.02
N GLU A 13 25.08 -3.81 2.93
CA GLU A 13 24.91 -2.36 2.79
C GLU A 13 25.73 -1.81 1.63
N TYR A 14 26.98 -2.25 1.47
CA TYR A 14 27.83 -1.84 0.35
C TYR A 14 27.28 -2.29 -1.02
N VAL A 15 26.76 -3.52 -1.10
CA VAL A 15 26.10 -4.04 -2.31
C VAL A 15 24.82 -3.26 -2.61
N ARG A 16 24.08 -2.83 -1.59
CA ARG A 16 22.86 -2.01 -1.76
C ARG A 16 23.19 -0.59 -2.26
N ASP A 17 24.32 -0.03 -1.84
CA ASP A 17 24.72 1.35 -2.19
C ASP A 17 25.40 1.44 -3.57
N LYS A 18 26.06 0.37 -4.01
CA LYS A 18 26.84 0.33 -5.28
C LYS A 18 26.12 -0.36 -6.45
N THR A 19 24.82 -0.63 -6.35
CA THR A 19 23.96 -1.14 -7.45
C THR A 19 23.89 -0.22 -8.69
N ALA A 20 24.59 0.91 -8.71
CA ALA A 20 24.79 1.70 -9.93
C ALA A 20 25.44 0.89 -11.07
N ASN A 21 26.19 -0.19 -10.76
CA ASN A 21 26.68 -1.11 -11.79
C ASN A 21 26.67 -2.59 -11.31
N PRO A 22 25.70 -3.41 -11.75
CA PRO A 22 25.56 -4.81 -11.34
C PRO A 22 26.75 -5.69 -11.74
N PHE A 23 27.59 -5.25 -12.69
CA PHE A 23 28.79 -5.96 -13.08
C PHE A 23 29.85 -6.01 -11.98
N TRP A 24 30.06 -4.92 -11.25
CA TRP A 24 31.09 -4.86 -10.20
C TRP A 24 30.76 -5.76 -9.02
N GLY A 25 29.48 -5.83 -8.63
CA GLY A 25 29.03 -6.77 -7.60
C GLY A 25 29.26 -8.22 -8.02
N ALA A 26 28.89 -8.58 -9.25
CA ALA A 26 29.12 -9.91 -9.80
C ALA A 26 30.63 -10.24 -9.91
N TYR A 27 31.46 -9.26 -10.27
CA TYR A 27 32.92 -9.40 -10.35
C TYR A 27 33.56 -9.69 -9.00
N VAL A 28 33.20 -8.93 -7.95
CA VAL A 28 33.74 -9.18 -6.60
C VAL A 28 33.36 -10.58 -6.11
N LEU A 29 32.11 -10.99 -6.28
CA LEU A 29 31.66 -12.33 -5.91
C LEU A 29 32.37 -13.43 -6.73
N ALA A 30 32.51 -13.23 -8.04
CA ALA A 30 33.25 -14.14 -8.90
C ALA A 30 34.73 -14.22 -8.52
N TRP A 31 35.36 -13.10 -8.14
CA TRP A 31 36.75 -13.06 -7.71
C TRP A 31 36.94 -13.85 -6.42
N VAL A 32 36.05 -13.68 -5.43
CA VAL A 32 36.06 -14.44 -4.18
C VAL A 32 35.86 -15.93 -4.46
N ALA A 33 34.95 -16.29 -5.36
CA ALA A 33 34.69 -17.68 -5.71
C ALA A 33 35.89 -18.35 -6.41
N VAL A 34 36.57 -17.65 -7.33
CA VAL A 34 37.74 -18.16 -8.06
C VAL A 34 38.98 -18.21 -7.15
N ASN A 35 39.15 -17.22 -6.28
CA ASN A 35 40.32 -17.07 -5.40
C ASN A 35 40.03 -17.51 -3.95
N PHE A 36 39.04 -18.38 -3.74
CA PHE A 36 38.67 -18.82 -2.38
C PHE A 36 39.83 -19.46 -1.62
N ARG A 37 40.72 -20.18 -2.33
CA ARG A 37 41.91 -20.81 -1.73
C ARG A 37 42.89 -19.78 -1.17
N LEU A 38 43.04 -18.63 -1.81
CA LEU A 38 43.86 -17.53 -1.30
C LEU A 38 43.27 -17.02 0.02
N ILE A 39 41.96 -16.80 0.06
CA ILE A 39 41.26 -16.35 1.28
C ILE A 39 41.44 -17.37 2.42
N VAL A 40 41.31 -18.66 2.12
CA VAL A 40 41.53 -19.73 3.10
C VAL A 40 42.96 -19.72 3.64
N VAL A 41 43.97 -19.56 2.79
CA VAL A 41 45.38 -19.50 3.23
C VAL A 41 45.67 -18.25 4.07
N LEU A 42 45.08 -17.12 3.71
CA LEU A 42 45.22 -15.87 4.48
C LEU A 42 44.62 -16.04 5.89
N LEU A 43 43.44 -16.66 5.99
CA LEU A 43 42.72 -16.88 7.25
C LEU A 43 43.25 -18.06 8.08
N ALA A 44 43.95 -19.01 7.47
CA ALA A 44 44.54 -20.14 8.18
C ALA A 44 45.56 -19.66 9.23
N SER A 45 45.70 -20.36 10.35
CA SER A 45 46.78 -20.09 11.30
C SER A 45 48.11 -20.61 10.74
N GLY A 46 49.19 -19.83 10.88
CA GLY A 46 50.52 -20.23 10.38
C GLY A 46 51.47 -19.06 10.21
N GLU A 47 52.75 -19.38 10.03
CA GLU A 47 53.82 -18.40 9.84
C GLU A 47 53.68 -17.70 8.48
N ALA A 48 53.85 -16.37 8.46
CA ALA A 48 53.63 -15.55 7.27
C ALA A 48 54.51 -15.97 6.08
N ALA A 49 55.78 -16.34 6.34
CA ALA A 49 56.71 -16.77 5.30
C ALA A 49 56.25 -18.03 4.57
N GLN A 50 55.71 -19.01 5.31
CA GLN A 50 55.20 -20.27 4.74
C GLN A 50 53.94 -20.04 3.90
N LYS A 51 53.08 -19.12 4.33
CA LYS A 51 51.88 -18.73 3.56
C LYS A 51 52.24 -18.05 2.24
N ILE A 52 53.20 -17.12 2.26
CA ILE A 52 53.65 -16.41 1.06
C ILE A 52 54.29 -17.41 0.09
N ALA A 53 55.19 -18.27 0.56
CA ALA A 53 55.80 -19.32 -0.27
C ALA A 53 54.73 -20.24 -0.90
N TYR A 54 53.72 -20.66 -0.13
CA TYR A 54 52.61 -21.45 -0.69
C TYR A 54 51.77 -20.68 -1.71
N ILE A 55 51.55 -19.38 -1.50
CA ILE A 55 50.82 -18.53 -2.45
C ILE A 55 51.60 -18.40 -3.77
N ASP A 56 52.89 -18.11 -3.70
CA ASP A 56 53.72 -17.87 -4.87
C ASP A 56 54.05 -19.17 -5.61
N ASP A 57 54.46 -20.23 -4.90
CA ASP A 57 54.92 -21.47 -5.52
C ASP A 57 53.78 -22.42 -5.91
N THR A 58 52.65 -22.39 -5.20
CA THR A 58 51.55 -23.36 -5.39
C THR A 58 50.29 -22.73 -5.98
N LEU A 59 49.87 -21.56 -5.48
CA LEU A 59 48.62 -20.93 -5.93
C LEU A 59 48.81 -20.10 -7.20
N TYR A 60 49.93 -19.40 -7.34
CA TYR A 60 50.21 -18.49 -8.45
C TYR A 60 51.65 -18.66 -8.99
N PRO A 61 52.04 -19.87 -9.43
CA PRO A 61 53.42 -20.19 -9.85
C PRO A 61 53.92 -19.42 -11.07
N SER A 62 53.02 -18.74 -11.79
CA SER A 62 53.40 -17.94 -12.96
C SER A 62 52.54 -16.69 -13.07
N LEU A 63 53.13 -15.66 -13.69
CA LEU A 63 52.47 -14.39 -13.97
C LEU A 63 51.21 -14.59 -14.82
N THR A 64 51.22 -15.55 -15.75
CA THR A 64 50.06 -15.92 -16.56
C THR A 64 48.91 -16.48 -15.71
N VAL A 65 49.21 -17.38 -14.77
CA VAL A 65 48.20 -17.94 -13.84
C VAL A 65 47.63 -16.85 -12.96
N TRP A 66 48.48 -15.92 -12.50
CA TRP A 66 48.06 -14.75 -11.72
C TRP A 66 47.08 -13.87 -12.50
N LEU A 67 47.44 -13.46 -13.73
CA LEU A 67 46.57 -12.65 -14.60
C LEU A 67 45.22 -13.32 -14.89
N VAL A 68 45.24 -14.62 -15.19
CA VAL A 68 44.00 -15.37 -15.48
C VAL A 68 43.12 -15.47 -14.22
N ARG A 69 43.69 -15.76 -13.05
CA ARG A 69 42.90 -15.93 -11.82
C ARG A 69 42.42 -14.64 -11.20
N PHE A 70 43.14 -13.53 -11.36
CA PHE A 70 42.75 -12.22 -10.82
C PHE A 70 41.83 -11.44 -11.76
N TRP A 71 42.09 -11.48 -13.06
CA TRP A 71 41.38 -10.64 -14.03
C TRP A 71 40.45 -11.46 -14.92
N LEU A 72 41.01 -12.31 -15.76
CA LEU A 72 40.28 -12.93 -16.87
C LEU A 72 39.17 -13.88 -16.40
N GLY A 73 39.47 -14.74 -15.44
CA GLY A 73 38.55 -15.72 -14.87
C GLY A 73 37.37 -15.05 -14.15
N PRO A 74 37.62 -14.17 -13.16
CA PRO A 74 36.55 -13.43 -12.50
C PRO A 74 35.74 -12.55 -13.44
N MET A 75 36.37 -11.89 -14.45
CA MET A 75 35.63 -11.13 -15.46
C MET A 75 34.72 -12.01 -16.32
N ALA A 76 35.23 -13.13 -16.81
CA ALA A 76 34.44 -14.05 -17.63
C ALA A 76 33.27 -14.64 -16.82
N LEU A 77 33.52 -15.03 -15.57
CA LEU A 77 32.50 -15.55 -14.68
C LEU A 77 31.46 -14.49 -14.31
N ALA A 78 31.89 -13.25 -14.04
CA ALA A 78 30.99 -12.14 -13.78
C ALA A 78 30.12 -11.78 -14.98
N ALA A 79 30.71 -11.73 -16.18
CA ALA A 79 29.98 -11.51 -17.43
C ALA A 79 28.95 -12.63 -17.65
N PHE A 80 29.34 -13.88 -17.43
CA PHE A 80 28.43 -15.02 -17.49
C PHE A 80 27.27 -14.88 -16.49
N PHE A 81 27.56 -14.53 -15.23
CA PHE A 81 26.52 -14.33 -14.21
C PHE A 81 25.58 -13.17 -14.54
N VAL A 82 26.10 -12.03 -15.02
CA VAL A 82 25.27 -10.87 -15.40
C VAL A 82 24.34 -11.25 -16.54
N VAL A 83 24.84 -11.96 -17.56
CA VAL A 83 24.04 -12.44 -18.70
C VAL A 83 23.06 -13.53 -18.28
N ALA A 84 23.45 -14.46 -17.41
CA ALA A 84 22.59 -15.55 -16.93
C ALA A 84 21.51 -15.07 -15.94
N SER A 85 21.79 -14.00 -15.17
CA SER A 85 20.89 -13.49 -14.13
C SER A 85 19.48 -13.15 -14.62
N PRO A 86 19.24 -12.45 -15.75
CA PRO A 86 17.88 -12.20 -16.24
C PRO A 86 17.14 -13.49 -16.60
N PHE A 87 17.84 -14.51 -17.11
CA PHE A 87 17.19 -15.80 -17.43
C PHE A 87 16.77 -16.52 -16.15
N LEU A 88 17.64 -16.55 -15.14
CA LEU A 88 17.32 -17.15 -13.85
C LEU A 88 16.17 -16.40 -13.15
N GLN A 89 16.18 -15.06 -13.19
CA GLN A 89 15.08 -14.25 -12.66
C GLN A 89 13.75 -14.53 -13.37
N ARG A 90 13.76 -14.62 -14.71
CA ARG A 90 12.56 -14.99 -15.48
C ARG A 90 12.05 -16.36 -15.09
N TRP A 91 12.93 -17.34 -14.93
CA TRP A 91 12.55 -18.70 -14.52
C TRP A 91 11.97 -18.75 -13.10
N VAL A 92 12.62 -18.07 -12.14
CA VAL A 92 12.12 -17.99 -10.76
C VAL A 92 10.77 -17.28 -10.74
N THR A 93 10.62 -16.15 -11.44
CA THR A 93 9.35 -15.41 -11.46
C THR A 93 8.22 -16.20 -12.11
N THR A 94 8.46 -16.92 -13.21
CA THR A 94 7.42 -17.77 -13.81
C THR A 94 7.04 -18.92 -12.88
N PHE A 95 8.01 -19.56 -12.23
CA PHE A 95 7.76 -20.61 -11.25
C PHE A 95 6.95 -20.12 -10.05
N THR A 96 7.36 -18.99 -9.45
CA THR A 96 6.65 -18.39 -8.32
C THR A 96 5.23 -17.96 -8.72
N ARG A 97 5.05 -17.32 -9.87
CA ARG A 97 3.71 -16.91 -10.34
C ARG A 97 2.79 -18.08 -10.63
N ALA A 98 3.33 -19.18 -11.15
CA ALA A 98 2.57 -20.42 -11.34
C ALA A 98 2.11 -20.99 -10.00
N ARG A 99 2.98 -20.99 -8.98
CA ARG A 99 2.65 -21.46 -7.63
C ARG A 99 1.67 -20.56 -6.92
N ASP A 100 1.83 -19.25 -7.01
CA ASP A 100 0.87 -18.28 -6.47
C ASP A 100 -0.52 -18.50 -7.07
N ALA A 101 -0.60 -18.70 -8.39
CA ALA A 101 -1.86 -18.97 -9.07
C ALA A 101 -2.48 -20.30 -8.64
N GLU A 102 -1.67 -21.33 -8.42
CA GLU A 102 -2.11 -22.63 -7.90
C GLU A 102 -2.62 -22.51 -6.46
N THR A 103 -1.90 -21.81 -5.58
CA THR A 103 -2.32 -21.54 -4.21
C THR A 103 -3.62 -20.76 -4.17
N ILE A 104 -3.78 -19.71 -5.00
CA ILE A 104 -5.04 -18.96 -5.10
C ILE A 104 -6.19 -19.87 -5.55
N ARG A 105 -5.96 -20.74 -6.56
CA ARG A 105 -6.97 -21.70 -7.01
C ARG A 105 -7.35 -22.71 -5.92
N GLN A 106 -6.39 -23.16 -5.12
CA GLN A 106 -6.63 -24.06 -3.99
C GLN A 106 -7.41 -23.35 -2.89
N LEU A 107 -7.06 -22.11 -2.56
CA LEU A 107 -7.79 -21.30 -1.57
C LEU A 107 -9.25 -21.11 -1.99
N LEU A 108 -9.48 -20.71 -3.24
CA LEU A 108 -10.82 -20.53 -3.82
C LEU A 108 -11.63 -21.83 -3.84
N ARG A 109 -11.00 -22.98 -4.11
CA ARG A 109 -11.64 -24.30 -4.00
C ARG A 109 -12.06 -24.64 -2.57
N ILE A 110 -11.25 -24.29 -1.57
CA ILE A 110 -11.54 -24.51 -0.15
C ILE A 110 -12.67 -23.58 0.31
N GLU A 111 -12.74 -22.37 -0.24
CA GLU A 111 -13.78 -21.37 0.04
C GLU A 111 -15.08 -21.59 -0.77
N GLU A 112 -15.20 -22.70 -1.52
CA GLU A 112 -16.33 -23.02 -2.42
C GLU A 112 -16.66 -21.94 -3.47
N GLN A 113 -15.73 -21.00 -3.71
CA GLN A 113 -15.87 -19.98 -4.74
C GLN A 113 -15.15 -20.45 -6.00
N GLU A 114 -15.89 -20.82 -7.05
CA GLU A 114 -15.26 -21.14 -8.33
C GLU A 114 -14.47 -19.93 -8.85
N PRO A 115 -13.18 -20.09 -9.21
CA PRO A 115 -12.44 -19.02 -9.87
C PRO A 115 -13.14 -18.66 -11.17
N LEU A 116 -13.60 -17.41 -11.29
CA LEU A 116 -14.20 -16.87 -12.51
C LEU A 116 -13.26 -17.12 -13.69
N THR A 117 -13.73 -17.91 -14.65
CA THR A 117 -13.06 -18.08 -15.93
C THR A 117 -12.97 -16.73 -16.65
N LYS A 118 -12.00 -16.56 -17.56
CA LYS A 118 -11.84 -15.30 -18.32
C LYS A 118 -13.15 -14.85 -18.97
N GLU A 119 -13.92 -15.79 -19.50
CA GLU A 119 -15.22 -15.50 -20.09
C GLU A 119 -16.26 -15.01 -19.06
N GLN A 120 -16.29 -15.59 -17.87
CA GLN A 120 -17.20 -15.14 -16.81
C GLN A 120 -16.79 -13.76 -16.27
N ALA A 121 -15.49 -13.48 -16.15
CA ALA A 121 -14.99 -12.16 -15.78
C ALA A 121 -15.36 -11.08 -16.82
N ASP A 122 -15.28 -11.40 -18.12
CA ASP A 122 -15.66 -10.48 -19.19
C ASP A 122 -17.18 -10.28 -19.28
N ARG A 123 -17.98 -11.33 -19.05
CA ARG A 123 -19.46 -11.21 -18.92
C ARG A 123 -19.83 -10.33 -17.74
N LEU A 124 -19.20 -10.52 -16.58
CA LEU A 124 -19.46 -9.71 -15.39
C LEU A 124 -19.07 -8.24 -15.59
N ARG A 125 -17.94 -7.98 -16.27
CA ARG A 125 -17.55 -6.61 -16.64
C ARG A 125 -18.58 -5.93 -17.54
N LYS A 126 -19.11 -6.64 -18.52
CA LYS A 126 -20.18 -6.13 -19.39
C LYS A 126 -21.45 -5.83 -18.59
N GLN A 127 -21.89 -6.76 -17.75
CA GLN A 127 -23.06 -6.57 -16.89
C GLN A 127 -22.92 -5.36 -15.96
N LEU A 128 -21.75 -5.18 -15.33
CA LEU A 128 -21.46 -4.00 -14.51
C LEU A 128 -21.48 -2.70 -15.31
N HIS A 129 -21.01 -2.74 -16.55
CA HIS A 129 -21.01 -1.57 -17.42
C HIS A 129 -22.43 -1.19 -17.86
N ASP A 130 -23.26 -2.19 -18.18
CA ASP A 130 -24.65 -2.00 -18.57
C ASP A 130 -25.51 -1.52 -17.39
N GLU A 131 -25.29 -2.08 -16.19
CA GLU A 131 -26.00 -1.65 -14.98
C GLU A 131 -25.62 -0.21 -14.61
N ARG A 132 -24.34 0.16 -14.71
CA ARG A 132 -23.90 1.55 -14.52
C ARG A 132 -24.54 2.51 -15.51
N ALA A 133 -24.61 2.13 -16.78
CA ALA A 133 -25.26 2.94 -17.80
C ALA A 133 -26.76 3.15 -17.50
N ARG A 134 -27.46 2.08 -17.06
CA ARG A 134 -28.86 2.18 -16.64
C ARG A 134 -29.05 3.10 -15.44
N ARG A 135 -28.24 2.94 -14.39
CA ARG A 135 -28.34 3.79 -13.20
C ARG A 135 -28.00 5.25 -13.49
N MET A 136 -27.06 5.51 -14.40
CA MET A 136 -26.77 6.88 -14.83
C MET A 136 -27.97 7.49 -15.57
N ALA A 137 -28.62 6.74 -16.46
CA ALA A 137 -29.82 7.21 -17.14
C ALA A 137 -30.98 7.51 -16.17
N GLU A 138 -31.19 6.65 -15.17
CA GLU A 138 -32.20 6.85 -14.12
C GLU A 138 -31.90 8.09 -13.26
N VAL A 139 -30.63 8.32 -12.93
CA VAL A 139 -30.21 9.54 -12.21
C VAL A 139 -30.46 10.80 -13.04
N ASP A 140 -30.24 10.76 -14.35
CA ASP A 140 -30.48 11.90 -15.23
C ASP A 140 -31.98 12.18 -15.41
N GLU A 141 -32.80 11.13 -15.48
CA GLU A 141 -34.28 11.25 -15.51
C GLU A 141 -34.83 11.85 -14.22
N LEU A 142 -34.41 11.32 -13.06
CA LEU A 142 -34.82 11.84 -11.74
C LEU A 142 -34.36 13.29 -11.52
N LYS A 143 -33.22 13.69 -12.08
CA LYS A 143 -32.77 15.09 -12.03
C LYS A 143 -33.66 16.00 -12.86
N ALA A 144 -34.02 15.57 -14.08
CA ALA A 144 -34.93 16.32 -14.94
C ALA A 144 -36.29 16.51 -14.27
N GLU A 145 -36.82 15.47 -13.64
CA GLU A 145 -38.07 15.55 -12.86
C GLU A 145 -37.94 16.48 -11.65
N ASN A 146 -36.82 16.44 -10.92
CA ASN A 146 -36.58 17.35 -9.80
C ASN A 146 -36.53 18.82 -10.23
N ASP A 147 -35.88 19.08 -11.37
CA ASP A 147 -35.77 20.42 -11.93
C ASP A 147 -37.14 20.94 -12.39
N GLU A 148 -37.97 20.07 -12.98
CA GLU A 148 -39.34 20.41 -13.36
C GLU A 148 -40.21 20.72 -12.13
N LEU A 149 -40.16 19.87 -11.11
CA LEU A 149 -40.90 20.09 -9.85
C LEU A 149 -40.46 21.38 -9.14
N ARG A 150 -39.16 21.71 -9.17
CA ARG A 150 -38.64 22.98 -8.64
C ARG A 150 -39.18 24.19 -9.40
N GLN A 151 -39.24 24.11 -10.74
CA GLN A 151 -39.84 25.17 -11.55
C GLN A 151 -41.33 25.35 -11.26
N GLN A 152 -42.06 24.26 -11.05
CA GLN A 152 -43.48 24.31 -10.64
C GLN A 152 -43.64 24.98 -9.28
N LEU A 153 -42.82 24.59 -8.28
CA LEU A 153 -42.82 25.22 -6.95
C LEU A 153 -42.51 26.71 -7.00
N ASP A 154 -41.50 27.11 -7.79
CA ASP A 154 -41.15 28.53 -7.96
C ASP A 154 -42.29 29.33 -8.62
N SER A 155 -43.00 28.74 -9.58
CA SER A 155 -44.15 29.38 -10.23
C SER A 155 -45.33 29.58 -9.26
N VAL A 156 -45.60 28.59 -8.40
CA VAL A 156 -46.64 28.66 -7.36
C VAL A 156 -46.26 29.68 -6.28
N ALA A 157 -45.00 29.69 -5.84
CA ALA A 157 -44.50 30.67 -4.87
C ALA A 157 -44.62 32.11 -5.40
N ARG A 158 -44.28 32.34 -6.68
CA ARG A 158 -44.44 33.64 -7.33
C ARG A 158 -45.90 34.08 -7.44
N ALA A 159 -46.81 33.15 -7.74
CA ALA A 159 -48.25 33.43 -7.78
C ALA A 159 -48.82 33.82 -6.40
N GLN A 160 -48.32 33.23 -5.32
CA GLN A 160 -48.71 33.57 -3.95
C GLN A 160 -48.18 34.94 -3.51
N THR A 161 -46.98 35.35 -3.93
CA THR A 161 -46.46 36.70 -3.66
C THR A 161 -47.25 37.80 -4.39
N LEU A 162 -47.77 37.53 -5.59
CA LEU A 162 -48.57 38.49 -6.36
C LEU A 162 -50.00 38.68 -5.83
N GLN A 163 -50.51 37.75 -5.01
CA GLN A 163 -51.80 37.90 -4.32
C GLN A 163 -51.71 38.69 -3.00
N LYS A 164 -50.51 39.05 -2.54
CA LYS A 164 -50.31 39.72 -1.24
C LYS A 164 -50.06 41.24 -1.33
N ASP A 165 -50.05 41.81 -2.54
CA ASP A 165 -49.92 43.25 -2.76
C ASP A 165 -51.31 43.89 -3.02
N GLU A 166 -52.12 44.00 -1.96
CA GLU A 166 -53.21 44.99 -1.88
C GLU A 166 -52.90 45.93 -0.70
N PRO A 167 -52.80 47.26 -0.90
CA PRO A 167 -52.21 48.16 0.08
C PRO A 167 -53.25 48.63 1.10
N ASP A 168 -53.12 48.20 2.35
CA ASP A 168 -53.78 48.89 3.47
C ASP A 168 -52.78 49.77 4.22
N LYS A 169 -53.15 51.05 4.37
CA LYS A 169 -52.36 52.10 5.01
C LYS A 169 -52.60 52.04 6.52
N GLY A 170 -51.55 51.81 7.30
CA GLY A 170 -51.64 51.94 8.75
C GLY A 170 -50.33 51.77 9.50
N VAL A 171 -49.54 52.85 9.53
CA VAL A 171 -48.68 53.32 10.64
C VAL A 171 -47.88 52.27 11.46
N VAL A 172 -46.58 52.26 11.16
CA VAL A 172 -45.39 52.06 12.01
C VAL A 172 -45.62 51.98 13.52
N GLU A 173 -45.20 50.88 14.15
CA GLU A 173 -44.24 50.92 15.27
C GLU A 173 -43.48 49.58 15.38
N ARG A 174 -42.15 49.68 15.37
CA ARG A 174 -41.23 48.55 15.58
C ARG A 174 -41.20 48.22 17.07
N THR A 175 -41.45 46.97 17.41
CA THR A 175 -40.84 46.34 18.59
C THR A 175 -40.44 44.92 18.26
N ASP A 176 -39.15 44.68 18.47
CA ASP A 176 -38.46 43.42 18.38
C ASP A 176 -39.10 42.37 19.32
N THR A 177 -39.66 41.31 18.77
CA THR A 177 -39.69 40.01 19.45
C THR A 177 -39.70 38.91 18.41
N SER A 178 -38.51 38.34 18.21
CA SER A 178 -38.29 37.04 17.58
C SER A 178 -39.10 35.98 18.32
N PRO A 179 -40.02 35.22 17.68
CA PRO A 179 -40.39 33.92 18.17
C PRO A 179 -39.40 32.92 17.58
N SER A 180 -38.47 32.46 18.42
CA SER A 180 -37.66 31.27 18.18
C SER A 180 -38.59 30.07 17.96
N SER A 181 -38.99 29.84 16.72
CA SER A 181 -39.43 28.52 16.31
C SER A 181 -38.17 27.72 16.01
N ASN A 182 -37.84 26.83 16.95
CA ASN A 182 -36.93 25.71 16.73
C ASN A 182 -37.55 24.77 15.67
N GLN A 183 -37.55 25.21 14.41
CA GLN A 183 -37.29 24.29 13.32
C GLN A 183 -35.77 24.11 13.32
N ASP A 184 -35.32 23.09 14.04
CA ASP A 184 -34.07 22.40 13.73
C ASP A 184 -34.21 21.83 12.32
N SER A 185 -34.08 22.72 11.36
CA SER A 185 -33.67 22.41 10.01
C SER A 185 -32.31 21.75 10.18
N PHE A 186 -32.31 20.42 10.18
CA PHE A 186 -31.18 19.61 9.77
C PHE A 186 -30.81 20.09 8.35
N LYS A 187 -30.05 21.18 8.28
CA LYS A 187 -29.33 21.59 7.10
C LYS A 187 -28.27 20.52 6.92
N PHE A 188 -28.63 19.48 6.17
CA PHE A 188 -27.66 18.60 5.53
C PHE A 188 -26.71 19.52 4.77
N ARG A 189 -25.53 19.75 5.33
CA ARG A 189 -24.49 20.49 4.66
C ARG A 189 -23.99 19.58 3.56
N GLU A 190 -23.93 20.09 2.35
CA GLU A 190 -23.28 19.40 1.22
C GLU A 190 -21.80 19.08 1.50
N SER A 191 -21.20 19.70 2.54
CA SER A 191 -19.89 19.33 3.08
C SER A 191 -19.87 18.05 3.92
N ASP A 192 -21.02 17.50 4.29
CA ASP A 192 -21.13 16.23 5.01
C ASP A 192 -21.12 15.03 4.04
N PHE A 193 -21.36 15.28 2.74
CA PHE A 193 -21.14 14.33 1.66
C PHE A 193 -19.87 14.68 0.87
N ILE A 194 -18.77 14.08 1.33
CA ILE A 194 -17.61 13.64 0.54
C ILE A 194 -16.63 14.75 0.10
N SER A 195 -15.42 14.69 0.65
CA SER A 195 -14.20 14.72 -0.17
C SER A 195 -13.04 14.00 0.52
N VAL A 196 -13.20 12.70 0.78
CA VAL A 196 -12.02 11.84 0.80
C VAL A 196 -11.43 11.90 -0.60
N PRO A 197 -10.12 12.16 -0.80
CA PRO A 197 -9.57 12.37 -2.12
C PRO A 197 -9.88 11.15 -2.98
N GLN A 198 -10.49 11.34 -4.14
CA GLN A 198 -10.71 10.28 -5.13
C GLN A 198 -9.40 9.52 -5.44
N ARG A 199 -8.25 10.18 -5.23
CA ARG A 199 -6.89 9.59 -5.25
C ARG A 199 -6.70 8.44 -4.26
N THR A 200 -7.25 8.53 -3.07
CA THR A 200 -7.09 7.55 -1.99
C THR A 200 -7.91 6.30 -2.30
N MET A 201 -9.15 6.47 -2.75
CA MET A 201 -9.98 5.37 -3.28
C MET A 201 -9.36 4.71 -4.52
N LEU A 202 -8.79 5.48 -5.45
CA LEU A 202 -8.07 4.94 -6.62
C LEU A 202 -6.85 4.08 -6.19
N LYS A 203 -6.03 4.55 -5.24
CA LYS A 203 -4.88 3.79 -4.72
C LYS A 203 -5.32 2.48 -4.05
N ILE A 204 -6.44 2.50 -3.32
CA ILE A 204 -7.02 1.32 -2.66
C ILE A 204 -7.53 0.32 -3.70
N VAL A 205 -8.21 0.79 -4.75
CA VAL A 205 -8.76 -0.07 -5.83
C VAL A 205 -7.66 -0.64 -6.72
N GLU A 206 -6.61 0.13 -7.03
CA GLU A 206 -5.48 -0.32 -7.86
C GLU A 206 -4.57 -1.33 -7.15
N ARG A 207 -4.33 -1.17 -5.84
CA ARG A 207 -3.42 -2.06 -5.08
C ARG A 207 -4.12 -3.16 -4.30
N GLY A 208 -5.38 -2.97 -3.92
CA GLY A 208 -6.10 -3.81 -2.96
C GLY A 208 -5.57 -3.65 -1.54
N LEU A 209 -6.47 -3.54 -0.55
CA LEU A 209 -6.06 -3.66 0.85
C LEU A 209 -5.80 -5.13 1.19
N ARG A 210 -4.68 -5.40 1.87
CA ARG A 210 -4.38 -6.73 2.39
C ARG A 210 -5.22 -7.00 3.63
N ARG A 211 -5.51 -8.27 3.91
CA ARG A 211 -6.24 -8.70 5.12
C ARG A 211 -5.68 -8.09 6.42
N LYS A 212 -4.35 -8.11 6.59
CA LYS A 212 -3.66 -7.49 7.74
C LYS A 212 -3.89 -5.97 7.85
N GLU A 213 -4.04 -5.27 6.72
CA GLU A 213 -4.31 -3.82 6.70
C GLU A 213 -5.77 -3.53 7.06
N ALA A 214 -6.70 -4.37 6.61
CA ALA A 214 -8.11 -4.29 6.99
C ALA A 214 -8.33 -4.61 8.49
N GLU A 215 -7.68 -5.66 9.01
CA GLU A 215 -7.69 -6.00 10.44
C GLU A 215 -7.12 -4.86 11.29
N ALA A 216 -6.01 -4.24 10.84
CA ALA A 216 -5.46 -3.05 11.49
C ALA A 216 -6.47 -1.89 11.53
N LEU A 217 -7.11 -1.57 10.40
CA LEU A 217 -8.13 -0.53 10.34
C LEU A 217 -9.34 -0.80 11.25
N TYR A 218 -9.77 -2.06 11.33
CA TYR A 218 -10.87 -2.46 12.20
C TYR A 218 -10.54 -2.22 13.68
N VAL A 219 -9.33 -2.60 14.08
CA VAL A 219 -8.84 -2.39 15.44
C VAL A 219 -8.77 -0.90 15.78
N VAL A 220 -8.29 -0.03 14.87
CA VAL A 220 -8.26 1.43 15.08
C VAL A 220 -9.65 2.02 15.21
N ARG A 221 -10.59 1.56 14.37
CA ARG A 221 -11.96 2.08 14.35
C ARG A 221 -12.64 1.86 15.69
N ASN A 222 -12.45 0.67 16.26
CA ASN A 222 -13.13 0.27 17.49
C ASN A 222 -12.39 0.70 18.76
N LYS A 223 -11.07 0.88 18.68
CA LYS A 223 -10.23 1.29 19.82
C LYS A 223 -9.30 2.40 19.36
N SER A 224 -9.46 3.59 19.93
CA SER A 224 -8.47 4.65 19.79
C SER A 224 -7.21 4.24 20.55
N LEU A 225 -6.23 3.69 19.83
CA LEU A 225 -5.06 3.07 20.46
C LEU A 225 -3.90 4.07 20.60
N PRO A 226 -3.24 4.10 21.78
CA PRO A 226 -1.93 4.72 21.88
C PRO A 226 -0.95 3.96 20.99
N ARG A 227 -0.01 4.68 20.35
CA ARG A 227 1.01 4.09 19.48
C ARG A 227 1.77 2.95 20.15
N ALA A 228 2.03 3.04 21.45
CA ALA A 228 2.73 2.01 22.22
C ALA A 228 1.94 0.69 22.39
N ALA A 229 0.61 0.70 22.22
CA ALA A 229 -0.24 -0.48 22.38
C ALA A 229 -0.65 -1.12 21.03
N TRP A 230 -0.27 -0.50 19.92
CA TRP A 230 -0.69 -0.87 18.57
C TRP A 230 -0.21 -2.27 18.13
N ALA A 231 1.09 -2.56 18.25
CA ALA A 231 1.63 -3.90 17.94
C ALA A 231 0.98 -5.02 18.75
N ALA A 232 0.74 -4.77 20.04
CA ALA A 232 0.19 -5.77 20.95
C ALA A 232 -1.24 -6.17 20.54
N GLU A 233 -2.06 -5.19 20.15
CA GLU A 233 -3.45 -5.43 19.73
C GLU A 233 -3.53 -6.12 18.36
N LEU A 234 -2.55 -5.90 17.48
CA LEU A 234 -2.46 -6.58 16.19
C LEU A 234 -1.78 -7.96 16.26
N ALA A 235 -1.47 -8.45 17.46
CA ALA A 235 -0.75 -9.69 17.70
C ALA A 235 0.57 -9.80 16.89
N LEU A 236 1.19 -8.66 16.58
CA LEU A 236 2.42 -8.60 15.81
C LEU A 236 3.59 -9.01 16.72
N LYS A 237 4.26 -10.10 16.37
CA LYS A 237 5.43 -10.60 17.13
C LYS A 237 6.68 -9.73 16.94
N GLU A 238 6.72 -8.90 15.89
CA GLU A 238 7.90 -8.11 15.51
C GLU A 238 7.57 -6.61 15.36
N HIS A 239 8.32 -5.75 16.06
CA HIS A 239 8.20 -4.29 15.96
C HIS A 239 8.49 -3.72 14.57
N HIS A 240 9.21 -4.46 13.72
CA HIS A 240 9.46 -4.03 12.34
C HIS A 240 8.18 -4.10 11.49
N GLU A 241 7.37 -5.14 11.66
CA GLU A 241 6.11 -5.30 10.93
C GLU A 241 5.10 -4.21 11.31
N GLU A 242 5.05 -3.82 12.59
CA GLU A 242 4.22 -2.72 13.10
C GLU A 242 4.51 -1.40 12.40
N ASN A 243 5.77 -0.97 12.38
CA ASN A 243 6.13 0.32 11.80
C ASN A 243 5.89 0.32 10.29
N VAL A 244 6.17 -0.80 9.61
CA VAL A 244 5.91 -0.95 8.18
C VAL A 244 4.41 -0.88 7.87
N LEU A 245 3.56 -1.51 8.68
CA LEU A 245 2.10 -1.44 8.51
C LEU A 245 1.56 -0.03 8.77
N LEU A 246 2.03 0.62 9.84
CA LEU A 246 1.63 1.99 10.18
C LEU A 246 1.98 2.97 9.07
N GLU A 247 3.23 2.96 8.60
CA GLU A 247 3.70 3.84 7.53
C GLU A 247 2.97 3.58 6.20
N ARG A 248 2.57 2.34 5.95
CA ARG A 248 1.72 2.01 4.80
C ARG A 248 0.31 2.59 4.93
N LEU A 249 -0.33 2.43 6.07
CA LEU A 249 -1.67 2.97 6.32
C LEU A 249 -1.68 4.50 6.27
N LYS A 250 -0.62 5.15 6.78
CA LYS A 250 -0.39 6.60 6.64
C LYS A 250 -0.15 7.02 5.19
N GLY A 251 0.67 6.29 4.44
CA GLY A 251 0.91 6.56 3.02
C GLY A 251 -0.32 6.38 2.14
N LEU A 252 -1.31 5.62 2.62
CA LEU A 252 -2.65 5.49 2.04
C LEU A 252 -3.66 6.48 2.65
N GLU A 253 -3.24 7.40 3.52
CA GLU A 253 -4.13 8.40 4.16
C GLU A 253 -5.33 7.78 4.91
N LEU A 254 -5.22 6.51 5.34
CA LEU A 254 -6.31 5.80 6.03
C LEU A 254 -6.26 6.01 7.54
N VAL A 255 -5.11 6.45 8.04
CA VAL A 255 -4.80 6.58 9.45
C VAL A 255 -3.93 7.81 9.66
N GLU A 256 -4.25 8.58 10.70
CA GLU A 256 -3.50 9.76 11.12
C GLU A 256 -2.97 9.58 12.55
N GLU A 257 -1.80 10.15 12.80
CA GLU A 257 -1.18 10.16 14.13
C GLU A 257 -1.37 11.53 14.76
N ASN A 258 -2.16 11.59 15.83
CA ASN A 258 -2.44 12.82 16.55
C ASN A 258 -1.70 12.84 17.90
N PRO A 259 -1.17 14.00 18.32
CA PRO A 259 -0.62 14.15 19.66
C PRO A 259 -1.71 13.93 20.71
N SER A 260 -1.38 13.24 21.80
CA SER A 260 -2.35 12.97 22.86
C SER A 260 -2.94 14.27 23.42
N PRO A 261 -4.26 14.35 23.64
CA PRO A 261 -4.89 15.50 24.29
C PRO A 261 -4.40 15.69 25.75
N SER A 262 -3.72 14.69 26.33
CA SER A 262 -3.18 14.75 27.69
C SER A 262 -1.77 15.34 27.80
N GLY A 263 -1.14 15.76 26.69
CA GLY A 263 0.16 16.44 26.68
C GLY A 263 1.38 15.60 27.09
N ARG A 264 1.21 14.30 27.40
CA ARG A 264 2.29 13.42 27.90
C ARG A 264 3.22 12.83 26.82
N GLY A 265 3.36 13.49 25.67
CA GLY A 265 4.25 13.03 24.59
C GLY A 265 3.87 11.69 23.93
N LEU A 266 2.70 11.13 24.27
CA LEU A 266 2.17 9.94 23.62
C LEU A 266 1.40 10.33 22.36
N SER A 267 1.58 9.59 21.28
CA SER A 267 0.80 9.75 20.06
C SER A 267 -0.30 8.70 19.96
N PHE A 268 -1.45 9.09 19.45
CA PHE A 268 -2.61 8.24 19.22
C PHE A 268 -2.85 8.07 17.74
N ILE A 269 -3.27 6.87 17.39
CA ILE A 269 -3.55 6.49 16.02
C ILE A 269 -5.06 6.56 15.82
N ARG A 270 -5.52 7.37 14.87
CA ARG A 270 -6.95 7.55 14.56
C ARG A 270 -7.23 7.20 13.10
N ILE A 271 -8.35 6.54 12.86
CA ILE A 271 -8.84 6.28 11.50
C ILE A 271 -9.34 7.57 10.86
N THR A 272 -8.98 7.80 9.60
CA THR A 272 -9.50 8.94 8.82
C THR A 272 -10.88 8.62 8.25
N SER A 273 -11.57 9.63 7.71
CA SER A 273 -12.80 9.41 6.95
C SER A 273 -12.59 8.45 5.77
N ALA A 274 -11.40 8.50 5.13
CA ALA A 274 -10.98 7.59 4.08
C ALA A 274 -10.86 6.14 4.56
N GLY A 275 -10.21 5.95 5.72
CA GLY A 275 -10.07 4.63 6.35
C GLY A 275 -11.43 4.01 6.68
N SER A 276 -12.38 4.81 7.20
CA SER A 276 -13.72 4.33 7.54
C SER A 276 -14.51 3.88 6.31
N GLN A 277 -14.49 4.67 5.23
CA GLN A 277 -15.16 4.33 3.98
C GLN A 277 -14.55 3.10 3.31
N ALA A 278 -13.21 2.97 3.35
CA ALA A 278 -12.51 1.80 2.83
C ALA A 278 -12.92 0.52 3.59
N LEU A 279 -13.08 0.61 4.91
CA LEU A 279 -13.50 -0.50 5.74
C LEU A 279 -14.96 -0.90 5.48
N GLU A 280 -15.86 0.07 5.27
CA GLU A 280 -17.25 -0.17 4.89
C GLU A 280 -17.38 -0.80 3.50
N ALA A 281 -16.59 -0.33 2.53
CA ALA A 281 -16.53 -0.93 1.20
C ALA A 281 -16.01 -2.38 1.23
N MET A 282 -15.12 -2.71 2.16
CA MET A 282 -14.63 -4.08 2.35
C MET A 282 -15.64 -4.97 3.08
N ALA A 283 -16.35 -4.44 4.07
CA ALA A 283 -17.43 -5.15 4.76
C ALA A 283 -18.55 -5.53 3.78
N MET A 284 -18.95 -4.63 2.87
CA MET A 284 -19.93 -4.91 1.82
C MET A 284 -19.48 -6.01 0.83
N ARG A 285 -18.18 -6.25 0.71
CA ARG A 285 -17.60 -7.29 -0.17
C ARG A 285 -17.33 -8.61 0.56
N GLY A 286 -17.72 -8.76 1.82
CA GLY A 286 -17.52 -9.98 2.60
C GLY A 286 -16.06 -10.26 3.00
N PHE A 287 -15.16 -9.27 2.87
CA PHE A 287 -13.74 -9.43 3.21
C PHE A 287 -13.48 -9.42 4.72
N ILE A 288 -14.41 -8.87 5.50
CA ILE A 288 -14.39 -8.88 6.95
C ILE A 288 -15.61 -9.68 7.36
N GLY A 289 -15.40 -10.86 7.95
CA GLY A 289 -16.49 -11.64 8.51
C GLY A 289 -17.24 -10.79 9.53
N ALA A 290 -18.57 -10.73 9.42
CA ALA A 290 -19.40 -10.15 10.46
C ALA A 290 -19.13 -10.94 11.76
N ALA A 291 -18.39 -10.32 12.67
CA ALA A 291 -18.30 -10.73 14.06
C ALA A 291 -19.38 -9.98 14.85
#